data_AF-A0A2I0N8T0-F1
#
_entry.id   AF-A0A2I0N8T0-F1
#
_cell.length_a   1.000
_cell.length_b   1.000
_cell.length_c   1.000
_cell.angle_alpha   90.00
_cell.angle_beta   90.00
_cell.angle_gamma   90.00
#
_symmetry.space_group_name_H-M   'P 1'
#
loop_
_entity.id
_entity.type
_entity.pdbx_description
1 polymer ?
#
loop_
_entity_poly.entity_id
_entity_poly.type
_entity_poly.pdbx_seq_one_letter_code
_entity_poly.pdbx_strand_id
1 'polypeptide(L)'
;MLAIALIVALSILPSVLYMVWFRNSEKYERERWRPLIGIFLWGAFGGVALALILEVILEELLPLDAVDSLVYPGFFIAAVIAPIIEEFAKPLGLRFVRREINEVEDGLIYGAAAGLGFAAIESLGYSLSSGIPVAILRAVISTPVHAGMAALTGYGMALVLVKKRSGWVLMGCYVCAVVIHGISNFFIGWAGSSEKVGIILASIAIELAAVIGLVVFVRKRIKRLDSKRPYLSPAGRLLPRAAGAGGTSRVLLCEQVGCGASGRG
;
A
#
# COMPACT_ATOMS: atom_id res chain seq x y z
N MET A 1 -3.20 -22.48 -25.09
CA MET A 1 -3.23 -21.01 -25.27
C MET A 1 -4.26 -20.32 -24.38
N LEU A 2 -5.52 -20.78 -24.32
CA LEU A 2 -6.56 -20.17 -23.48
C LEU A 2 -6.21 -20.11 -21.98
N ALA A 3 -5.66 -21.19 -21.41
CA ALA A 3 -5.28 -21.24 -19.99
C ALA A 3 -4.19 -20.22 -19.63
N ILE A 4 -3.17 -20.05 -20.50
CA ILE A 4 -2.10 -19.08 -20.29
C ILE A 4 -2.66 -17.65 -20.36
N ALA A 5 -3.52 -17.37 -21.34
CA ALA A 5 -4.18 -16.07 -21.45
C ALA A 5 -5.02 -15.75 -20.20
N LEU A 6 -5.72 -16.74 -19.65
CA LEU A 6 -6.49 -16.59 -18.43
C LEU A 6 -5.59 -16.36 -17.20
N ILE A 7 -4.47 -17.07 -17.09
CA ILE A 7 -3.47 -16.83 -16.03
C ILE A 7 -2.95 -15.40 -16.10
N VAL A 8 -2.53 -14.94 -17.28
CA VAL A 8 -2.06 -13.57 -17.48
C VAL A 8 -3.13 -12.55 -17.08
N ALA A 9 -4.38 -12.77 -17.50
CA ALA A 9 -5.49 -11.91 -17.12
C ALA A 9 -5.72 -11.89 -15.60
N LEU A 10 -5.77 -13.05 -14.94
CA LEU A 10 -5.98 -13.17 -13.50
C LEU A 10 -4.82 -12.62 -12.66
N SER A 11 -3.59 -12.60 -13.17
CA SER A 11 -2.45 -12.03 -12.45
C SER A 11 -2.36 -10.51 -12.61
N ILE A 12 -2.70 -9.95 -13.78
CA ILE A 12 -2.49 -8.53 -14.07
C ILE A 12 -3.75 -7.69 -13.85
N LEU A 13 -4.90 -8.16 -14.32
CA LEU A 13 -6.14 -7.37 -14.31
C LEU A 13 -6.58 -6.98 -12.89
N PRO A 14 -6.55 -7.87 -11.88
CA PRO A 14 -6.89 -7.49 -10.50
C PRO A 14 -5.99 -6.37 -9.98
N SER A 15 -4.68 -6.43 -10.24
CA SER A 15 -3.75 -5.38 -9.80
C SER A 15 -4.11 -4.01 -10.39
N VAL A 16 -4.49 -3.96 -11.66
CA VAL A 16 -4.96 -2.73 -12.32
C VAL A 16 -6.28 -2.26 -11.72
N LEU A 17 -7.24 -3.17 -11.50
CA LEU A 17 -8.54 -2.83 -10.93
C LEU A 17 -8.41 -2.29 -9.49
N TYR A 18 -7.58 -2.91 -8.66
CA TYR A 18 -7.27 -2.41 -7.33
C TYR A 18 -6.59 -1.05 -7.38
N MET A 19 -5.66 -0.81 -8.31
CA MET A 19 -5.01 0.51 -8.46
C MET A 19 -6.04 1.60 -8.75
N VAL A 20 -6.96 1.33 -9.69
CA VAL A 20 -8.09 2.24 -9.99
C VAL A 20 -8.95 2.47 -8.76
N TRP A 21 -9.24 1.42 -7.99
CA TRP A 21 -10.05 1.50 -6.77
C TRP A 21 -9.37 2.29 -5.64
N PHE A 22 -8.08 2.07 -5.37
CA PHE A 22 -7.31 2.83 -4.39
C PHE A 22 -7.27 4.30 -4.76
N ARG A 23 -6.91 4.63 -6.01
CA ARG A 23 -6.90 6.01 -6.52
C ARG A 23 -8.26 6.70 -6.36
N ASN A 24 -9.35 5.98 -6.63
CA ASN A 24 -10.71 6.53 -6.54
C ASN A 24 -11.30 6.51 -5.12
N SER A 25 -10.58 5.95 -4.13
CA SER A 25 -10.99 5.98 -2.72
C SER A 25 -10.82 7.36 -2.10
N GLU A 26 -10.00 8.21 -2.71
CA GLU A 26 -9.82 9.60 -2.33
C GLU A 26 -10.92 10.49 -2.93
N LYS A 27 -11.41 11.43 -2.11
CA LYS A 27 -12.48 12.34 -2.51
C LYS A 27 -11.95 13.60 -3.21
N TYR A 28 -10.80 14.11 -2.79
CA TYR A 28 -10.23 15.39 -3.24
C TYR A 28 -8.82 15.18 -3.83
N GLU A 29 -8.41 15.98 -4.81
CA GLU A 29 -7.05 15.94 -5.42
C GLU A 29 -6.51 14.58 -5.90
N ARG A 30 -7.41 13.73 -6.41
CA ARG A 30 -7.05 12.43 -7.01
C ARG A 30 -5.78 12.46 -7.86
N GLU A 31 -4.90 11.53 -7.57
CA GLU A 31 -3.60 11.42 -8.23
C GLU A 31 -3.66 11.37 -9.75
N ARG A 32 -2.69 12.01 -10.39
CA ARG A 32 -2.58 12.01 -11.86
C ARG A 32 -2.22 10.61 -12.36
N TRP A 33 -2.84 10.18 -13.46
CA TRP A 33 -2.60 8.85 -14.01
C TRP A 33 -1.15 8.60 -14.44
N ARG A 34 -0.46 9.61 -14.97
CA ARG A 34 0.91 9.43 -15.50
C ARG A 34 1.92 9.06 -14.40
N PRO A 35 2.05 9.81 -13.28
CA PRO A 35 2.86 9.38 -12.14
C PRO A 35 2.42 8.03 -11.59
N LEU A 36 1.10 7.79 -11.45
CA LEU A 36 0.57 6.58 -10.85
C LEU A 36 0.94 5.32 -11.66
N ILE A 37 0.74 5.37 -12.98
CA ILE A 37 1.15 4.30 -13.89
C ILE A 37 2.66 4.13 -13.86
N GLY A 38 3.44 5.22 -13.81
CA GLY A 38 4.90 5.15 -13.67
C GLY A 38 5.34 4.39 -12.42
N ILE A 39 4.67 4.60 -11.29
CA ILE A 39 4.96 3.89 -10.04
C ILE A 39 4.49 2.43 -10.07
N PHE A 40 3.34 2.14 -10.70
CA PHE A 40 2.93 0.77 -10.97
C PHE A 40 3.97 0.02 -11.82
N LEU A 41 4.45 0.64 -12.90
CA LEU A 41 5.48 0.06 -13.76
C LEU A 41 6.83 -0.06 -13.03
N TRP A 42 7.17 0.87 -12.14
CA TRP A 42 8.30 0.69 -11.24
C TRP A 42 8.13 -0.58 -10.42
N GLY A 43 7.01 -0.74 -9.71
CA GLY A 43 6.75 -1.94 -8.90
C GLY A 43 6.88 -3.23 -9.71
N ALA A 44 6.25 -3.28 -10.88
CA ALA A 44 6.24 -4.43 -11.76
C ALA A 44 7.63 -4.81 -12.28
N PHE A 45 8.41 -3.84 -12.76
CA PHE A 45 9.67 -4.12 -13.44
C PHE A 45 10.88 -3.74 -12.60
N GLY A 46 10.96 -2.48 -12.15
CA GLY A 46 12.10 -1.99 -11.37
C GLY A 46 12.19 -2.60 -9.97
N GLY A 47 11.06 -2.75 -9.28
CA GLY A 47 10.97 -3.33 -7.95
C GLY A 47 11.29 -4.82 -7.98
N VAL A 48 10.65 -5.58 -8.87
CA VAL A 48 10.94 -7.02 -9.05
C VAL A 48 12.39 -7.25 -9.49
N ALA A 49 12.89 -6.53 -10.50
CA ALA A 49 14.27 -6.70 -10.95
C ALA A 49 15.27 -6.38 -9.84
N LEU A 50 15.05 -5.30 -9.08
CA LEU A 50 15.92 -4.96 -7.95
C LEU A 50 15.86 -6.02 -6.85
N ALA A 51 14.66 -6.53 -6.52
CA ALA A 51 14.52 -7.57 -5.51
C ALA A 51 15.28 -8.83 -5.90
N LEU A 52 15.08 -9.33 -7.13
CA LEU A 52 15.79 -10.50 -7.65
C LEU A 52 17.32 -10.33 -7.64
N ILE A 53 17.82 -9.16 -8.04
CA ILE A 53 19.27 -8.88 -8.02
C ILE A 53 19.81 -8.92 -6.58
N LEU A 54 19.10 -8.30 -5.63
CA LEU A 54 19.53 -8.27 -4.23
C LEU A 54 19.45 -9.63 -3.56
N GLU A 55 18.44 -10.43 -3.88
CA GLU A 55 18.29 -11.82 -3.40
C GLU A 55 19.45 -12.68 -3.88
N VAL A 56 19.75 -12.68 -5.18
CA VAL A 56 20.87 -13.44 -5.75
C VAL A 56 22.22 -13.03 -5.14
N ILE A 57 22.47 -11.72 -4.99
CA ILE A 57 23.70 -11.23 -4.36
C ILE A 57 23.80 -11.72 -2.92
N LEU A 58 22.69 -11.72 -2.17
CA LEU A 58 22.69 -12.09 -0.76
C LEU A 58 22.87 -13.60 -0.57
N GLU A 59 22.28 -14.42 -1.43
CA GLU A 59 22.46 -15.88 -1.46
C GLU A 59 23.92 -16.27 -1.73
N GLU A 60 24.62 -15.55 -2.61
CA GLU A 60 26.05 -15.80 -2.88
C GLU A 60 26.98 -15.33 -1.75
N LEU A 61 26.60 -14.26 -1.04
CA LEU A 61 27.43 -13.68 0.03
C LEU A 61 27.26 -14.36 1.39
N LEU A 62 26.12 -15.00 1.63
CA LEU A 62 25.81 -15.65 2.89
C LEU A 62 25.59 -17.14 2.64
N PRO A 63 26.34 -18.04 3.30
CA PRO A 63 26.08 -19.48 3.25
C PRO A 63 24.82 -19.79 4.08
N LEU A 64 23.65 -19.45 3.53
CA LEU A 64 22.34 -19.58 4.18
C LEU A 64 21.89 -21.04 4.29
N ASP A 65 22.54 -21.96 3.56
CA ASP A 65 22.30 -23.40 3.54
C ASP A 65 22.23 -24.01 4.96
N ALA A 66 23.07 -23.53 5.88
CA ALA A 66 23.11 -24.01 7.25
C ALA A 66 21.87 -23.58 8.07
N VAL A 67 21.30 -22.40 7.80
CA VAL A 67 20.12 -21.86 8.50
C VAL A 67 18.84 -22.43 7.91
N ASP A 68 18.82 -22.63 6.59
CA ASP A 68 17.66 -23.11 5.83
C ASP A 68 17.29 -24.58 6.13
N SER A 69 18.27 -25.37 6.60
CA SER A 69 18.10 -26.79 6.95
C SER A 69 17.31 -27.06 8.25
N LEU A 70 17.05 -26.03 9.08
CA LEU A 70 16.45 -26.20 10.41
C LEU A 70 14.90 -26.23 10.42
N VAL A 71 14.24 -25.81 9.34
CA VAL A 71 12.76 -25.78 9.25
C VAL A 71 12.26 -26.45 7.98
N TYR A 72 12.69 -25.96 6.80
CA TYR A 72 12.42 -26.52 5.48
C TYR A 72 13.31 -25.78 4.44
N PRO A 73 13.89 -26.46 3.44
CA PRO A 73 14.75 -25.80 2.44
C PRO A 73 14.02 -24.68 1.69
N GLY A 74 14.64 -23.51 1.59
CA GLY A 74 14.13 -22.28 0.99
C GLY A 74 13.22 -21.45 1.92
N PHE A 75 12.88 -21.95 3.11
CA PHE A 75 11.89 -21.31 3.98
C PHE A 75 12.40 -20.00 4.56
N PHE A 76 13.64 -19.98 5.08
CA PHE A 76 14.17 -18.79 5.73
C PHE A 76 14.33 -17.65 4.73
N ILE A 77 14.80 -18.00 3.52
CA ILE A 77 14.92 -17.07 2.41
C ILE A 77 13.54 -16.49 2.05
N ALA A 78 12.55 -17.34 1.81
CA ALA A 78 11.23 -16.91 1.39
C ALA A 78 10.44 -16.13 2.46
N ALA A 79 10.57 -16.47 3.74
CA ALA A 79 9.76 -15.88 4.82
C ALA A 79 10.44 -14.73 5.56
N VAL A 80 11.76 -14.55 5.42
CA VAL A 80 12.51 -13.50 6.12
C VAL A 80 13.24 -12.60 5.15
N ILE A 81 14.09 -13.18 4.29
CA ILE A 81 14.98 -12.41 3.43
C ILE A 81 14.22 -11.72 2.30
N ALA A 82 13.43 -12.46 1.53
CA ALA A 82 12.64 -11.90 0.43
C ALA A 82 11.71 -10.77 0.91
N PRO A 83 10.93 -10.91 2.01
CA PRO A 83 10.12 -9.81 2.54
C PRO A 83 10.87 -8.52 2.83
N ILE A 84 12.07 -8.60 3.41
CA ILE A 84 12.92 -7.44 3.67
C ILE A 84 13.28 -6.76 2.35
N ILE A 85 13.78 -7.53 1.39
CA ILE A 85 14.28 -7.01 0.12
C ILE A 85 13.14 -6.44 -0.73
N GLU A 86 12.04 -7.18 -0.86
CA GLU A 86 10.91 -6.76 -1.67
C GLU A 86 10.23 -5.50 -1.14
N GLU A 87 9.95 -5.45 0.18
CA GLU A 87 9.33 -4.28 0.80
C GLU A 87 10.27 -3.07 0.82
N PHE A 88 11.58 -3.28 0.69
CA PHE A 88 12.54 -2.23 0.44
C PHE A 88 12.47 -1.74 -1.01
N ALA A 89 12.44 -2.66 -1.99
CA ALA A 89 12.48 -2.34 -3.42
C ALA A 89 11.22 -1.62 -3.93
N LYS A 90 10.04 -2.05 -3.50
CA LYS A 90 8.73 -1.50 -3.90
C LYS A 90 8.65 0.05 -3.74
N PRO A 91 8.83 0.62 -2.53
CA PRO A 91 8.66 2.06 -2.29
C PRO A 91 9.77 2.93 -2.89
N LEU A 92 10.89 2.37 -3.38
CA LEU A 92 11.92 3.15 -4.07
C LEU A 92 11.42 3.80 -5.36
N GLY A 93 10.26 3.42 -5.89
CA GLY A 93 9.64 4.15 -6.99
C GLY A 93 9.23 5.56 -6.58
N LEU A 94 8.83 5.76 -5.32
CA LEU A 94 8.25 7.00 -4.84
C LEU A 94 9.23 8.18 -4.90
N ARG A 95 10.55 7.95 -4.97
CA ARG A 95 11.53 9.03 -5.22
C ARG A 95 11.31 9.74 -6.55
N PHE A 96 10.76 9.06 -7.57
CA PHE A 96 10.49 9.64 -8.88
C PHE A 96 9.27 10.57 -8.88
N VAL A 97 8.37 10.40 -7.92
CA VAL A 97 7.15 11.20 -7.76
C VAL A 97 7.16 12.04 -6.48
N ARG A 98 8.33 12.19 -5.85
CA ARG A 98 8.48 12.92 -4.58
C ARG A 98 7.91 14.34 -4.63
N ARG A 99 7.93 14.99 -5.80
CA ARG A 99 7.36 16.34 -6.01
C ARG A 99 5.83 16.33 -6.12
N GLU A 100 5.24 15.21 -6.50
CA GLU A 100 3.79 15.04 -6.57
C GLU A 100 3.21 14.72 -5.17
N ILE A 101 3.98 14.05 -4.30
CA ILE A 101 3.60 13.77 -2.89
C ILE A 101 3.57 15.08 -2.08
N ASN A 102 2.41 15.70 -2.08
CA ASN A 102 2.11 16.94 -1.38
C ASN A 102 1.17 16.70 -0.17
N GLU A 103 0.51 15.55 -0.14
CA GLU A 103 -0.37 15.09 0.93
C GLU A 103 -0.01 13.69 1.45
N VAL A 104 -0.60 13.33 2.61
CA VAL A 104 -0.27 12.07 3.28
C VAL A 104 -0.96 10.90 2.58
N GLU A 105 -2.13 11.18 1.99
CA GLU A 105 -2.94 10.31 1.14
C GLU A 105 -2.15 9.85 -0.09
N ASP A 106 -1.42 10.74 -0.75
CA ASP A 106 -0.57 10.46 -1.90
C ASP A 106 0.40 9.31 -1.63
N GLY A 107 1.00 9.28 -0.45
CA GLY A 107 1.88 8.20 -0.01
C GLY A 107 1.18 6.84 0.04
N LEU A 108 -0.07 6.80 0.51
CA LEU A 108 -0.87 5.57 0.51
C LEU A 108 -1.17 5.12 -0.93
N ILE A 109 -1.54 6.05 -1.81
CA ILE A 109 -1.96 5.75 -3.19
C ILE A 109 -0.76 5.32 -4.06
N TYR A 110 0.34 6.07 -4.05
CA TYR A 110 1.56 5.71 -4.78
C TYR A 110 2.21 4.46 -4.19
N GLY A 111 2.22 4.31 -2.87
CA GLY A 111 2.67 3.07 -2.22
C GLY A 111 1.86 1.86 -2.69
N ALA A 112 0.53 1.94 -2.66
CA ALA A 112 -0.35 0.89 -3.17
C ALA A 112 -0.05 0.56 -4.65
N ALA A 113 0.14 1.57 -5.49
CA ALA A 113 0.45 1.36 -6.91
C ALA A 113 1.76 0.58 -7.11
N ALA A 114 2.81 0.90 -6.34
CA ALA A 114 4.08 0.15 -6.40
C ALA A 114 3.88 -1.32 -5.98
N GLY A 115 3.16 -1.56 -4.88
CA GLY A 115 2.85 -2.91 -4.42
C GLY A 115 2.02 -3.71 -5.43
N LEU A 116 1.02 -3.09 -6.05
CA LEU A 116 0.17 -3.72 -7.07
C LEU A 116 0.93 -4.07 -8.35
N GLY A 117 1.85 -3.21 -8.77
CA GLY A 117 2.77 -3.50 -9.88
C GLY A 117 3.61 -4.74 -9.60
N PHE A 118 4.24 -4.79 -8.42
CA PHE A 118 5.03 -5.94 -7.98
C PHE A 118 4.19 -7.21 -7.94
N ALA A 119 3.01 -7.14 -7.31
CA ALA A 119 2.07 -8.25 -7.20
C ALA A 119 1.63 -8.80 -8.55
N ALA A 120 1.53 -7.97 -9.59
CA ALA A 120 1.14 -8.43 -10.93
C ALA A 120 2.15 -9.40 -11.54
N ILE A 121 3.44 -9.09 -11.43
CA ILE A 121 4.52 -9.92 -11.99
C ILE A 121 4.79 -11.14 -11.12
N GLU A 122 4.83 -10.96 -9.82
CA GLU A 122 5.02 -12.05 -8.89
C GLU A 122 3.86 -13.07 -8.98
N SER A 123 2.61 -12.59 -9.01
CA SER A 123 1.45 -13.47 -9.19
C SER A 123 1.46 -14.18 -10.54
N LEU A 124 1.97 -13.54 -11.59
CA LEU A 124 2.14 -14.20 -12.88
C LEU A 124 3.15 -15.34 -12.77
N GLY A 125 4.30 -15.12 -12.12
CA GLY A 125 5.31 -16.16 -11.89
C GLY A 125 4.75 -17.39 -11.17
N TYR A 126 4.10 -17.19 -10.01
CA TYR A 126 3.49 -18.29 -9.26
C TYR A 126 2.34 -18.98 -10.02
N SER A 127 1.54 -18.21 -10.76
CA SER A 127 0.38 -18.77 -11.47
C SER A 127 0.77 -19.56 -12.71
N LEU A 128 1.88 -19.21 -13.36
CA LEU A 128 2.41 -19.98 -14.49
C LEU A 128 2.90 -21.37 -14.06
N SER A 129 3.48 -21.48 -12.86
CA SER A 129 3.92 -22.78 -12.32
C SER A 129 2.79 -23.59 -11.68
N SER A 130 1.81 -22.91 -11.07
CA SER A 130 0.81 -23.56 -10.20
C SER A 130 -0.63 -23.58 -10.76
N GLY A 131 -0.87 -22.87 -11.86
CA GLY A 131 -2.14 -22.88 -12.58
C GLY A 131 -3.19 -21.89 -12.07
N ILE A 132 -4.39 -22.00 -12.67
CA ILE A 132 -5.51 -21.07 -12.49
C ILE A 132 -5.99 -20.94 -11.03
N PRO A 133 -6.09 -22.00 -10.21
CA PRO A 133 -6.53 -21.86 -8.82
C PRO A 133 -5.64 -20.92 -8.00
N VAL A 134 -4.32 -21.00 -8.19
CA VAL A 134 -3.36 -20.09 -7.55
C VAL A 134 -3.54 -18.67 -8.09
N ALA A 135 -3.77 -18.51 -9.40
CA ALA A 135 -4.06 -17.19 -9.97
C ALA A 135 -5.27 -16.51 -9.32
N ILE A 136 -6.35 -17.26 -9.07
CA ILE A 136 -7.56 -16.76 -8.41
C ILE A 136 -7.28 -16.40 -6.95
N LEU A 137 -6.61 -17.28 -6.20
CA LEU A 137 -6.28 -17.01 -4.80
C LEU A 137 -5.41 -15.77 -4.65
N ARG A 138 -4.36 -15.65 -5.48
CA ARG A 138 -3.47 -14.49 -5.48
C ARG A 138 -4.17 -13.21 -5.91
N ALA A 139 -5.11 -13.29 -6.86
CA ALA A 139 -5.92 -12.13 -7.27
C ALA A 139 -6.73 -11.55 -6.11
N VAL A 140 -7.32 -12.39 -5.25
CA VAL A 140 -8.24 -11.96 -4.18
C VAL A 140 -7.52 -11.69 -2.87
N ILE A 141 -6.42 -12.39 -2.61
CA ILE A 141 -5.74 -12.39 -1.31
C ILE A 141 -4.40 -11.67 -1.40
N SER A 142 -3.42 -12.25 -2.11
CA SER A 142 -2.05 -11.71 -2.13
C SER A 142 -2.00 -10.30 -2.75
N THR A 143 -2.71 -10.06 -3.84
CA THR A 143 -2.70 -8.76 -4.55
C THR A 143 -3.08 -7.58 -3.65
N PRO A 144 -4.21 -7.59 -2.91
CA PRO A 144 -4.51 -6.52 -1.97
C PRO A 144 -3.58 -6.47 -0.74
N VAL A 145 -2.99 -7.59 -0.29
CA VAL A 145 -1.97 -7.58 0.77
C VAL A 145 -0.73 -6.79 0.32
N HIS A 146 -0.20 -7.07 -0.88
CA HIS A 146 0.93 -6.32 -1.46
C HIS A 146 0.62 -4.83 -1.60
N ALA A 147 -0.59 -4.49 -2.05
CA ALA A 147 -1.03 -3.10 -2.12
C ALA A 147 -1.00 -2.43 -0.74
N GLY A 148 -1.52 -3.10 0.29
CA GLY A 148 -1.63 -2.58 1.64
C GLY A 148 -0.27 -2.39 2.33
N MET A 149 0.66 -3.32 2.16
CA MET A 149 2.00 -3.26 2.77
C MET A 149 2.83 -2.13 2.13
N ALA A 150 2.83 -2.05 0.80
CA ALA A 150 3.52 -0.95 0.12
C ALA A 150 2.85 0.41 0.39
N ALA A 151 1.52 0.46 0.54
CA ALA A 151 0.80 1.66 1.00
C ALA A 151 1.19 2.08 2.41
N LEU A 152 1.42 1.12 3.33
CA LEU A 152 1.87 1.41 4.70
C LEU A 152 3.24 2.09 4.70
N THR A 153 4.20 1.58 3.91
CA THR A 153 5.52 2.19 3.77
C THR A 153 5.44 3.56 3.08
N GLY A 154 4.64 3.68 2.02
CA GLY A 154 4.40 4.94 1.33
C GLY A 154 3.75 6.01 2.23
N TYR A 155 2.84 5.60 3.12
CA TYR A 155 2.26 6.45 4.16
C TYR A 155 3.32 6.96 5.15
N GLY A 156 4.21 6.08 5.62
CA GLY A 156 5.36 6.47 6.44
C GLY A 156 6.23 7.51 5.73
N MET A 157 6.49 7.32 4.44
CA MET A 157 7.27 8.26 3.63
C MET A 157 6.57 9.62 3.53
N ALA A 158 5.27 9.66 3.23
CA ALA A 158 4.54 10.91 3.13
C ALA A 158 4.44 11.66 4.47
N LEU A 159 4.36 10.95 5.60
CA LEU A 159 4.45 11.58 6.93
C LEU A 159 5.79 12.29 7.16
N VAL A 160 6.90 11.71 6.70
CA VAL A 160 8.22 12.35 6.76
C VAL A 160 8.30 13.54 5.80
N LEU A 161 7.83 13.37 4.57
CA LEU A 161 7.94 14.39 3.52
C LEU A 161 7.05 15.61 3.77
N VAL A 162 5.77 15.37 4.06
CA VAL A 162 4.71 16.39 4.14
C VAL A 162 4.57 16.92 5.56
N LYS A 163 4.52 16.01 6.56
CA LYS A 163 4.31 16.39 7.97
C LYS A 163 5.60 16.58 8.76
N LYS A 164 6.77 16.44 8.11
CA LYS A 164 8.10 16.57 8.73
C LYS A 164 8.27 15.72 10.00
N ARG A 165 7.63 14.54 10.02
CA ARG A 165 7.79 13.57 11.10
C ARG A 165 9.18 12.96 11.06
N SER A 166 9.62 12.40 12.19
CA SER A 166 10.89 11.67 12.27
C SER A 166 10.93 10.48 11.32
N GLY A 167 12.11 10.18 10.76
CA GLY A 167 12.36 9.00 9.92
C GLY A 167 12.04 7.67 10.62
N TRP A 168 12.02 7.64 11.96
CA TRP A 168 11.59 6.47 12.73
C TRP A 168 10.15 6.03 12.42
N VAL A 169 9.28 6.95 12.01
CA VAL A 169 7.91 6.59 11.61
C VAL A 169 7.90 5.82 10.29
N LEU A 170 8.74 6.22 9.33
CA LEU A 170 8.92 5.46 8.09
C LEU A 170 9.53 4.09 8.38
N MET A 171 10.56 4.03 9.21
CA MET A 171 11.17 2.76 9.61
C MET A 171 10.15 1.82 10.28
N GLY A 172 9.32 2.34 11.19
CA GLY A 172 8.25 1.56 11.82
C GLY A 172 7.24 1.02 10.80
N CYS A 173 6.79 1.85 9.86
CA CYS A 173 5.89 1.43 8.78
C CYS A 173 6.52 0.34 7.89
N TYR A 174 7.79 0.50 7.53
CA TYR A 174 8.55 -0.48 6.75
C TYR A 174 8.69 -1.81 7.49
N VAL A 175 9.14 -1.80 8.75
CA VAL A 175 9.27 -3.02 9.56
C VAL A 175 7.93 -3.72 9.73
N CYS A 176 6.84 -2.98 9.95
CA CYS A 176 5.51 -3.57 9.98
C CYS A 176 5.12 -4.23 8.65
N ALA A 177 5.43 -3.61 7.50
CA ALA A 177 5.18 -4.21 6.18
C ALA A 177 5.97 -5.51 6.00
N VAL A 178 7.27 -5.50 6.32
CA VAL A 178 8.15 -6.69 6.28
C VAL A 178 7.62 -7.83 7.15
N VAL A 179 7.21 -7.52 8.38
CA VAL A 179 6.68 -8.55 9.31
C VAL A 179 5.38 -9.14 8.80
N ILE A 180 4.45 -8.32 8.30
CA ILE A 180 3.19 -8.81 7.72
C ILE A 180 3.51 -9.71 6.52
N HIS A 181 4.41 -9.28 5.64
CA HIS A 181 4.78 -10.04 4.45
C HIS A 181 5.45 -11.37 4.80
N GLY A 182 6.39 -11.38 5.76
CA GLY A 182 7.03 -12.61 6.23
C GLY A 182 6.06 -13.59 6.89
N ILE A 183 5.10 -13.07 7.67
CA ILE A 183 4.01 -13.90 8.22
C ILE A 183 3.17 -14.49 7.08
N SER A 184 2.84 -13.70 6.06
CA SER A 184 2.10 -14.20 4.89
C SER A 184 2.84 -15.30 4.16
N ASN A 185 4.14 -15.12 3.88
CA ASN A 185 4.96 -16.14 3.23
C ASN A 185 5.07 -17.41 4.10
N PHE A 186 5.18 -17.26 5.42
CA PHE A 186 5.15 -18.38 6.35
C PHE A 186 3.86 -19.20 6.20
N PHE A 187 2.69 -18.57 6.32
CA PHE A 187 1.41 -19.28 6.31
C PHE A 187 1.05 -19.83 4.92
N ILE A 188 1.39 -19.13 3.85
CA ILE A 188 1.20 -19.63 2.48
C ILE A 188 2.08 -20.86 2.22
N GLY A 189 3.36 -20.80 2.60
CA GLY A 189 4.28 -21.94 2.46
C GLY A 189 3.86 -23.14 3.33
N TRP A 190 3.40 -22.88 4.55
CA TRP A 190 2.92 -23.93 5.44
C TRP A 190 1.63 -24.59 4.94
N ALA A 191 0.69 -23.81 4.40
CA ALA A 191 -0.50 -24.35 3.75
C ALA A 191 -0.15 -25.19 2.51
N GLY A 192 0.80 -24.73 1.69
CA GLY A 192 1.22 -25.43 0.47
C GLY A 192 1.93 -26.76 0.73
N SER A 193 2.53 -26.95 1.91
CA SER A 193 3.23 -28.19 2.31
C SER A 193 2.39 -29.12 3.18
N SER A 194 1.16 -28.75 3.53
CA SER A 194 0.30 -29.49 4.45
C SER A 194 -0.90 -30.12 3.76
N GLU A 195 -1.13 -31.42 3.99
CA GLU A 195 -2.36 -32.11 3.58
C GLU A 195 -3.54 -31.84 4.54
N LYS A 196 -3.27 -31.28 5.72
CA LYS A 196 -4.31 -31.01 6.73
C LYS A 196 -5.15 -29.81 6.33
N VAL A 197 -6.41 -30.06 6.00
CA VAL A 197 -7.41 -29.03 5.65
C VAL A 197 -7.49 -27.90 6.69
N GLY A 198 -7.38 -28.22 7.98
CA GLY A 198 -7.41 -27.21 9.05
C GLY A 198 -6.28 -26.17 8.96
N ILE A 199 -5.07 -26.57 8.54
CA ILE A 199 -3.93 -25.66 8.37
C ILE A 199 -4.16 -24.75 7.17
N ILE A 200 -4.69 -25.30 6.07
CA ILE A 200 -5.01 -24.53 4.86
C ILE A 200 -6.07 -23.46 5.18
N LEU A 201 -7.15 -23.84 5.86
CA LEU A 201 -8.22 -22.91 6.24
C LEU A 201 -7.73 -21.83 7.21
N ALA A 202 -6.90 -22.18 8.19
CA ALA A 202 -6.32 -21.21 9.11
C ALA A 202 -5.42 -20.20 8.39
N SER A 203 -4.61 -20.68 7.44
CA SER A 203 -3.72 -19.82 6.64
C SER A 203 -4.51 -18.85 5.76
N ILE A 204 -5.56 -19.33 5.08
CA ILE A 204 -6.48 -18.47 4.32
C ILE A 204 -7.14 -17.44 5.24
N ALA A 205 -7.58 -17.82 6.44
CA ALA A 205 -8.23 -16.91 7.38
C ALA A 205 -7.27 -15.80 7.86
N ILE A 206 -6.01 -16.13 8.13
CA ILE A 206 -4.97 -15.17 8.51
C ILE A 206 -4.71 -14.18 7.38
N GLU A 207 -4.59 -14.66 6.15
CA GLU A 207 -4.40 -13.80 4.98
C GLU A 207 -5.61 -12.88 4.74
N LEU A 208 -6.83 -13.40 4.86
CA LEU A 208 -8.04 -12.58 4.77
C LEU A 208 -8.09 -11.52 5.89
N ALA A 209 -7.64 -11.85 7.10
CA ALA A 209 -7.52 -10.87 8.18
C ALA A 209 -6.49 -9.79 7.86
N ALA A 210 -5.36 -10.13 7.22
CA ALA A 210 -4.37 -9.19 6.74
C ALA A 210 -4.95 -8.26 5.65
N VAL A 211 -5.64 -8.82 4.65
CA VAL A 211 -6.35 -8.06 3.61
C VAL A 211 -7.33 -7.06 4.25
N ILE A 212 -8.21 -7.54 5.13
CA ILE A 212 -9.22 -6.70 5.79
C ILE A 212 -8.53 -5.62 6.63
N GLY A 213 -7.53 -5.99 7.43
CA GLY A 213 -6.80 -5.08 8.31
C GLY A 213 -6.13 -3.95 7.52
N LEU A 214 -5.39 -4.28 6.47
CA LEU A 214 -4.68 -3.32 5.62
C LEU A 214 -5.66 -2.43 4.83
N VAL A 215 -6.69 -3.01 4.22
CA VAL A 215 -7.71 -2.25 3.49
C VAL A 215 -8.45 -1.30 4.44
N VAL A 216 -8.87 -1.77 5.61
CA VAL A 216 -9.55 -0.94 6.61
C VAL A 216 -8.62 0.16 7.11
N PHE A 217 -7.34 -0.15 7.34
CA PHE A 217 -6.32 0.85 7.68
C PHE A 217 -6.25 1.95 6.62
N VAL A 218 -5.97 1.59 5.35
CA VAL A 218 -5.82 2.58 4.27
C VAL A 218 -7.09 3.42 4.13
N ARG A 219 -8.28 2.80 4.06
CA ARG A 219 -9.54 3.54 3.89
C ARG A 219 -9.85 4.44 5.08
N LYS A 220 -9.61 3.99 6.32
CA LYS A 220 -9.81 4.83 7.51
C LYS A 220 -8.82 6.00 7.54
N ARG A 221 -7.58 5.80 7.09
CA ARG A 221 -6.59 6.89 7.01
C ARG A 221 -7.00 7.92 5.96
N ILE A 222 -7.31 7.50 4.73
CA ILE A 222 -7.80 8.40 3.66
C ILE A 222 -9.01 9.20 4.15
N LYS A 223 -10.06 8.52 4.64
CA LYS A 223 -11.28 9.20 5.13
C LYS A 223 -11.00 10.20 6.26
N ARG A 224 -10.09 9.88 7.19
CA ARG A 224 -9.73 10.79 8.28
C ARG A 224 -8.96 12.01 7.78
N LEU A 225 -8.07 11.83 6.81
CA LEU A 225 -7.28 12.93 6.26
C LEU A 225 -8.16 13.84 5.38
N ASP A 226 -9.00 13.24 4.52
CA ASP A 226 -10.06 13.94 3.77
C ASP A 226 -10.98 14.77 4.69
N SER A 227 -11.33 14.24 5.86
CA SER A 227 -12.23 14.95 6.79
C SER A 227 -11.60 16.21 7.41
N LYS A 228 -10.27 16.27 7.46
CA LYS A 228 -9.51 17.38 8.06
C LYS A 228 -9.14 18.47 7.06
N ARG A 229 -9.36 18.26 5.76
CA ARG A 229 -9.09 19.30 4.76
C ARG A 229 -10.01 20.52 4.97
N PRO A 230 -9.48 21.75 4.89
CA PRO A 230 -10.28 22.97 4.83
C PRO A 230 -11.25 22.92 3.66
N TYR A 231 -12.46 23.47 3.83
CA TYR A 231 -13.45 23.53 2.76
C TYR A 231 -13.26 24.80 1.94
N LEU A 232 -13.15 24.67 0.62
CA LEU A 232 -13.28 25.79 -0.31
C LEU A 232 -14.75 26.21 -0.37
N SER A 233 -15.05 27.37 0.21
CA SER A 233 -16.35 28.00 0.06
C SER A 233 -16.65 28.34 -1.40
N PRO A 234 -17.93 28.48 -1.79
CA PRO A 234 -18.31 28.96 -3.13
C PRO A 234 -17.67 30.31 -3.51
N ALA A 235 -17.22 31.09 -2.52
CA ALA A 235 -16.52 32.36 -2.69
C ALA A 235 -14.98 32.21 -2.83
N GLY A 236 -14.46 30.99 -3.00
CA GLY A 236 -13.03 30.74 -3.19
C GLY A 236 -12.17 30.83 -1.92
N ARG A 237 -12.76 31.03 -0.74
CA ARG A 237 -12.03 31.07 0.54
C ARG A 237 -11.88 29.68 1.14
N LEU A 238 -10.66 29.32 1.54
CA LEU A 238 -10.36 28.16 2.38
C LEU A 238 -10.83 28.44 3.80
N LEU A 239 -11.90 27.78 4.22
CA LEU A 239 -12.42 27.89 5.59
C LEU A 239 -12.04 26.64 6.37
N PRO A 240 -11.53 26.77 7.62
CA PRO A 240 -11.41 25.62 8.50
C PRO A 240 -12.79 25.00 8.68
N ARG A 241 -12.90 23.70 8.46
CA ARG A 241 -14.17 23.00 8.57
C ARG A 241 -14.58 23.04 10.04
N ALA A 242 -15.70 23.70 10.35
CA ALA A 242 -16.20 23.78 11.72
C ALA A 242 -16.22 22.37 12.32
N ALA A 243 -15.53 22.18 13.44
CA ALA A 243 -15.53 20.92 14.16
C ALA A 243 -16.99 20.60 14.52
N GLY A 244 -17.56 19.58 13.89
CA GLY A 244 -18.84 18.97 14.26
C GLY A 244 -20.01 19.95 14.38
N ALA A 245 -20.78 20.11 13.30
CA ALA A 245 -22.20 20.40 13.44
C ALA A 245 -22.88 19.19 14.10
N GLY A 246 -22.88 19.20 15.43
CA GLY A 246 -23.49 18.23 16.31
C GLY A 246 -23.62 18.86 17.68
N GLY A 247 -24.64 19.71 17.85
CA GLY A 247 -24.96 20.37 19.12
C GLY A 247 -24.67 21.86 19.11
N THR A 248 -25.73 22.64 18.80
CA THR A 248 -26.00 24.00 19.30
C THR A 248 -24.81 24.83 19.79
N SER A 249 -24.39 25.78 18.97
CA SER A 249 -24.06 27.13 19.46
C SER A 249 -24.22 28.15 18.34
N ARG A 250 -25.36 28.83 18.36
CA ARG A 250 -25.37 30.28 18.12
C ARG A 250 -24.30 30.86 19.03
N VAL A 251 -23.40 31.70 18.50
CA VAL A 251 -22.75 32.85 19.16
C VAL A 251 -21.52 33.25 18.33
N LEU A 252 -21.47 34.55 18.01
CA LEU A 252 -20.33 35.34 17.51
C LEU A 252 -19.92 35.19 16.04
N LEU A 253 -20.72 35.84 15.18
CA LEU A 253 -20.20 36.52 13.98
C LEU A 253 -21.03 37.79 13.75
N CYS A 254 -20.97 38.71 14.72
CA CYS A 254 -21.44 40.08 14.54
C CYS A 254 -20.62 41.01 15.46
N GLU A 255 -19.30 41.01 15.28
CA GLU A 255 -18.43 42.03 15.87
C GLU A 255 -17.19 42.19 14.99
N GLN A 256 -17.38 42.59 13.74
CA GLN A 256 -16.33 43.11 12.86
C GLN A 256 -16.93 43.67 11.57
N VAL A 257 -17.84 44.64 11.69
CA VAL A 257 -18.04 45.64 10.64
C VAL A 257 -18.08 46.98 11.33
N GLY A 258 -16.97 47.71 11.23
CA GLY A 258 -16.92 49.11 11.66
C GLY A 258 -17.92 49.91 10.86
N CYS A 259 -18.86 50.56 11.54
CA CYS A 259 -19.55 51.71 11.00
C CYS A 259 -18.80 52.97 11.49
N GLY A 260 -17.85 53.41 10.67
CA GLY A 260 -17.39 54.78 10.67
C GLY A 260 -18.22 55.59 9.67
N ALA A 261 -18.98 56.56 10.17
CA ALA A 261 -19.57 57.73 9.49
C ALA A 261 -20.31 58.52 10.59
N SER A 262 -20.36 59.83 10.74
CA SER A 262 -19.93 61.04 10.02
C SER A 262 -20.17 62.18 11.04
N GLY A 263 -19.30 63.17 11.24
CA GLY A 263 -19.35 64.42 10.48
C GLY A 263 -20.55 65.34 10.82
N ARG A 264 -20.24 66.51 11.41
CA ARG A 264 -21.00 67.79 11.55
C ARG A 264 -21.77 68.04 12.86
N GLY A 265 -21.54 69.23 13.42
CA GLY A 265 -22.23 69.82 14.55
C GLY A 265 -21.29 70.70 15.35
#